data_AF-A0A844AZZ4-F1
#
_entry.id   AF-A0A844AZZ4-F1
#
_cell.length_a   1.000
_cell.length_b   1.000
_cell.length_c   1.000
_cell.angle_alpha   90.00
_cell.angle_beta   90.00
_cell.angle_gamma   90.00
#
_symmetry.space_group_name_H-M   'P 1'
#
loop_
_entity.id
_entity.type
_entity.pdbx_description
1 polymer ?
#
loop_
_entity_poly.entity_id
_entity_poly.type
_entity_poly.pdbx_seq_one_letter_code
_entity_poly.pdbx_strand_id
1 'polypeptide(L)'
;MDGDSNRLLGFTQTLTTMSNGKVKSVVTAPVNYIVNANGSMTSDGLREFDYDAANRLAKVTVSKDGEAARVVYLTNAMGQRVFKSVTQAEQTLPNETTLDAGFIAWLKKSFGWLFTTPTPTGAGLGTAYVYGDGAIPAWAMLGEYDNGSAVGKGRTEYIWLPTQDGQAMPVGMYRNGKFYAVHADHLDTPRLITDEANKPVWQWPYSAFGNNTPTGVLQATPNPKQAITNQPVLLKASKPIEMNLRFPGQYYDAETGLFYNWHRHYCARCGRYIQSDLIGLDDGTNRFAYVSGRPLSNVDTNGLQAASAAAAAAGATGALGGMSGAGKDQSRLPADWAVPSPYLPTWNWNGITWPDWMESRSSEKDRATDVPSWSRQYARKSGETCDQYAKRILEEHYGCDDPRAKARGPGSEFSKIKKHCERGGK
;
A
#
# COMPACT_ATOMS: atom_id res chain seq x y z
N MET A 1 1.75 -12.57 -20.59
CA MET A 1 2.71 -13.43 -19.88
C MET A 1 3.02 -14.59 -20.79
N ASP A 2 4.14 -15.27 -20.56
CA ASP A 2 4.39 -16.53 -21.23
C ASP A 2 3.29 -17.55 -20.86
N GLY A 3 2.94 -18.42 -21.80
CA GLY A 3 1.91 -19.45 -21.59
C GLY A 3 2.44 -20.63 -20.76
N ASP A 4 3.74 -20.89 -20.86
CA ASP A 4 4.41 -22.03 -20.23
C ASP A 4 5.16 -21.65 -18.95
N SER A 5 5.31 -20.34 -18.67
CA SER A 5 5.99 -19.83 -17.49
C SER A 5 5.29 -18.61 -16.90
N ASN A 6 5.48 -18.35 -15.60
CA ASN A 6 4.97 -17.13 -14.96
C ASN A 6 5.79 -15.87 -15.32
N ARG A 7 6.53 -15.88 -16.44
CA ARG A 7 7.42 -14.79 -16.85
C ARG A 7 6.64 -13.65 -17.49
N LEU A 8 6.97 -12.43 -17.09
CA LEU A 8 6.50 -11.24 -17.79
C LEU A 8 7.30 -11.07 -19.09
N LEU A 9 6.60 -11.01 -20.21
CA LEU A 9 7.22 -10.90 -21.54
C LEU A 9 7.39 -9.45 -21.99
N GLY A 10 6.51 -8.56 -21.57
CA GLY A 10 6.46 -7.20 -22.09
C GLY A 10 5.05 -6.62 -22.13
N PHE A 11 4.91 -5.51 -22.86
CA PHE A 11 3.63 -4.88 -23.18
C PHE A 11 3.63 -4.35 -24.61
N THR A 12 2.45 -4.07 -25.14
CA THR A 12 2.32 -3.40 -26.44
C THR A 12 2.27 -1.90 -26.23
N GLN A 13 3.18 -1.16 -26.86
CA GLN A 13 3.18 0.30 -26.86
C GLN A 13 2.52 0.81 -28.15
N THR A 14 1.60 1.77 -28.00
CA THR A 14 1.03 2.51 -29.12
C THR A 14 1.46 3.96 -29.05
N LEU A 15 2.26 4.39 -30.02
CA LEU A 15 2.71 5.77 -30.16
C LEU A 15 1.82 6.49 -31.18
N THR A 16 1.20 7.60 -30.78
CA THR A 16 0.36 8.42 -31.66
C THR A 16 1.05 9.75 -31.92
N THR A 17 1.43 10.01 -33.16
CA THR A 17 1.98 11.30 -33.57
C THR A 17 0.85 12.22 -33.99
N MET A 18 0.78 13.42 -33.40
CA MET A 18 -0.24 14.42 -33.71
C MET A 18 0.37 15.57 -34.52
N SER A 19 -0.40 16.14 -35.45
CA SER A 19 -0.08 17.37 -36.18
C SER A 19 -1.33 18.22 -36.31
N ASN A 20 -1.29 19.47 -35.84
CA ASN A 20 -2.43 20.40 -35.83
C ASN A 20 -3.71 19.79 -35.21
N GLY A 21 -3.56 19.05 -34.12
CA GLY A 21 -4.68 18.38 -33.44
C GLY A 21 -5.26 17.16 -34.17
N LYS A 22 -4.71 16.76 -35.32
CA LYS A 22 -5.07 15.54 -36.05
C LYS A 22 -4.02 14.46 -35.85
N VAL A 23 -4.47 13.20 -35.78
CA VAL A 23 -3.57 12.04 -35.77
C VAL A 23 -2.87 11.95 -37.13
N LYS A 24 -1.53 12.04 -37.11
CA LYS A 24 -0.66 11.93 -38.28
C LYS A 24 -0.22 10.48 -38.50
N SER A 25 0.11 9.76 -37.43
CA SER A 25 0.45 8.34 -37.49
C SER A 25 0.18 7.66 -36.16
N VAL A 26 -0.07 6.35 -36.22
CA VAL A 26 -0.18 5.47 -35.05
C VAL A 26 0.77 4.30 -35.30
N VAL A 27 1.75 4.12 -34.43
CA VAL A 27 2.70 3.00 -34.49
C VAL A 27 2.43 2.14 -33.27
N THR A 28 2.23 0.84 -33.49
CA THR A 28 2.04 -0.12 -32.40
C THR A 28 3.17 -1.15 -32.46
N ALA A 29 3.93 -1.29 -31.38
CA ALA A 29 5.08 -2.18 -31.32
C ALA A 29 5.12 -2.94 -29.98
N PRO A 30 5.56 -4.21 -29.98
CA PRO A 30 5.83 -4.92 -28.73
C PRO A 30 7.09 -4.35 -28.07
N VAL A 31 6.99 -4.11 -26.76
CA VAL A 31 8.11 -3.74 -25.88
C VAL A 31 8.36 -4.92 -24.96
N ASN A 32 9.51 -5.56 -25.09
CA ASN A 32 9.86 -6.75 -24.34
C ASN A 32 10.57 -6.41 -23.03
N TYR A 33 10.28 -7.19 -21.99
CA TYR A 33 11.02 -7.13 -20.75
C TYR A 33 12.26 -8.02 -20.80
N ILE A 34 13.35 -7.53 -20.21
CA ILE A 34 14.62 -8.25 -20.11
C ILE A 34 14.80 -8.69 -18.65
N VAL A 35 15.26 -9.92 -18.45
CA VAL A 35 15.55 -10.49 -17.12
C VAL A 35 16.96 -11.06 -17.10
N ASN A 36 17.61 -11.03 -15.94
CA ASN A 36 18.90 -11.69 -15.72
C ASN A 36 18.73 -13.18 -15.39
N ALA A 37 19.86 -13.88 -15.18
CA ALA A 37 19.89 -15.30 -14.83
C ALA A 37 19.20 -15.63 -13.49
N ASN A 38 19.09 -14.66 -12.58
CA ASN A 38 18.38 -14.81 -11.30
C ASN A 38 16.87 -14.60 -11.45
N GLY A 39 16.39 -14.27 -12.66
CA GLY A 39 14.99 -13.96 -12.95
C GLY A 39 14.57 -12.53 -12.59
N SER A 40 15.48 -11.68 -12.13
CA SER A 40 15.19 -10.27 -11.85
C SER A 40 15.12 -9.46 -13.15
N MET A 41 14.11 -8.61 -13.27
CA MET A 41 13.91 -7.76 -14.45
C MET A 41 15.00 -6.70 -14.53
N THR A 42 15.79 -6.72 -15.60
CA THR A 42 16.84 -5.73 -15.89
C THR A 42 16.37 -4.64 -16.85
N SER A 43 15.25 -4.83 -17.55
CA SER A 43 14.61 -3.76 -18.31
C SER A 43 13.12 -3.97 -18.47
N ASP A 44 12.34 -2.90 -18.33
CA ASP A 44 10.93 -2.85 -18.73
C ASP A 44 10.72 -2.26 -20.14
N GLY A 45 11.82 -2.02 -20.87
CA GLY A 45 11.86 -1.37 -22.19
C GLY A 45 11.75 0.16 -22.16
N LEU A 46 11.48 0.77 -21.00
CA LEU A 46 11.55 2.22 -20.77
C LEU A 46 12.65 2.59 -19.77
N ARG A 47 12.99 1.64 -18.90
CA ARG A 47 13.91 1.77 -17.77
C ARG A 47 14.80 0.54 -17.73
N GLU A 48 16.02 0.76 -17.27
CA GLU A 48 17.00 -0.28 -16.96
C GLU A 48 17.18 -0.35 -15.45
N PHE A 49 17.31 -1.58 -14.95
CA PHE A 49 17.37 -1.92 -13.54
C PHE A 49 18.66 -2.68 -13.26
N ASP A 50 19.56 -2.04 -12.52
CA ASP A 50 20.85 -2.61 -12.14
C ASP A 50 20.83 -3.06 -10.68
N TYR A 51 21.21 -4.32 -10.46
CA TYR A 51 21.21 -4.96 -9.16
C TYR A 51 22.63 -5.12 -8.62
N ASP A 52 22.77 -5.04 -7.30
CA ASP A 52 24.01 -5.40 -6.63
C ASP A 52 24.21 -6.93 -6.53
N ALA A 53 25.33 -7.33 -5.94
CA ALA A 53 25.67 -8.74 -5.75
C ALA A 53 24.67 -9.51 -4.85
N ALA A 54 23.91 -8.81 -4.02
CA ALA A 54 22.84 -9.37 -3.18
C ALA A 54 21.47 -9.35 -3.88
N ASN A 55 21.45 -9.10 -5.20
CA ASN A 55 20.23 -9.00 -6.01
C ASN A 55 19.28 -7.88 -5.55
N ARG A 56 19.78 -6.80 -4.94
CA ARG A 56 19.01 -5.61 -4.55
C ARG A 56 19.17 -4.52 -5.60
N LEU A 57 18.10 -3.78 -5.90
CA LEU A 57 18.16 -2.71 -6.91
C LEU A 57 19.08 -1.58 -6.43
N ALA A 58 20.19 -1.39 -7.12
CA ALA A 58 21.24 -0.44 -6.77
C ALA A 58 21.19 0.82 -7.63
N LYS A 59 20.71 0.71 -8.87
CA LYS A 59 20.59 1.85 -9.78
C LYS A 59 19.46 1.61 -10.77
N VAL A 60 18.77 2.69 -11.13
CA VAL A 60 17.83 2.72 -12.26
C VAL A 60 18.30 3.74 -13.26
N THR A 61 18.29 3.37 -14.54
CA THR A 61 18.45 4.31 -15.65
C THR A 61 17.11 4.46 -16.35
N VAL A 62 16.64 5.69 -16.50
CA VAL A 62 15.42 6.03 -17.24
C VAL A 62 15.83 6.64 -18.55
N SER A 63 15.36 6.07 -19.66
CA SER A 63 15.66 6.59 -20.99
C SER A 63 14.41 7.17 -21.64
N LYS A 64 14.54 8.36 -22.22
CA LYS A 64 13.47 9.02 -22.95
C LYS A 64 14.04 9.83 -24.11
N ASP A 65 13.54 9.58 -25.31
CA ASP A 65 13.87 10.36 -26.52
C ASP A 65 15.40 10.48 -26.81
N GLY A 66 16.17 9.44 -26.50
CA GLY A 66 17.63 9.41 -26.66
C GLY A 66 18.42 9.97 -25.48
N GLU A 67 17.73 10.48 -24.46
CA GLU A 67 18.32 10.92 -23.20
C GLU A 67 18.26 9.82 -22.16
N ALA A 68 19.23 9.80 -21.26
CA ALA A 68 19.27 8.89 -20.14
C ALA A 68 19.58 9.64 -18.86
N ALA A 69 18.84 9.31 -17.80
CA ALA A 69 19.12 9.80 -16.47
C ALA A 69 19.02 8.67 -15.45
N ARG A 70 19.92 8.68 -14.46
CA ARG A 70 20.02 7.61 -13.47
C ARG A 70 19.73 8.08 -12.06
N VAL A 71 19.28 7.14 -11.24
CA VAL A 71 19.16 7.27 -9.79
C VAL A 71 19.89 6.10 -9.14
N VAL A 72 20.65 6.37 -8.09
CA VAL A 72 21.43 5.38 -7.33
C VAL A 72 20.84 5.23 -5.94
N TYR A 73 20.83 4.01 -5.42
CA TYR A 73 20.35 3.66 -4.09
C TYR A 73 21.49 3.13 -3.24
N LEU A 74 21.52 3.54 -1.97
CA LEU A 74 22.41 2.93 -0.97
C LEU A 74 21.58 2.18 0.07
N THR A 75 22.07 1.02 0.46
CA THR A 75 21.44 0.15 1.46
C THR A 75 22.38 -0.04 2.65
N ASN A 76 21.80 -0.22 3.84
CA ASN A 76 22.55 -0.61 5.03
C ASN A 76 22.79 -2.12 5.07
N ALA A 77 23.45 -2.60 6.14
CA ALA A 77 23.73 -4.03 6.34
C ALA A 77 22.45 -4.89 6.43
N MET A 78 21.35 -4.32 6.94
CA MET A 78 20.04 -4.99 6.97
C MET A 78 19.32 -5.00 5.61
N GLY A 79 19.91 -4.37 4.58
CA GLY A 79 19.32 -4.25 3.24
C GLY A 79 18.25 -3.16 3.10
N GLN A 80 18.02 -2.35 4.14
CA GLN A 80 17.12 -1.20 4.05
C GLN A 80 17.78 -0.09 3.23
N ARG A 81 17.01 0.56 2.36
CA ARG A 81 17.48 1.68 1.56
C ARG A 81 17.59 2.90 2.46
N VAL A 82 18.82 3.35 2.70
CA VAL A 82 19.12 4.54 3.52
C VAL A 82 19.31 5.80 2.69
N PHE A 83 19.51 5.68 1.37
CA PHE A 83 19.70 6.82 0.50
C PHE A 83 19.20 6.57 -0.92
N LYS A 84 18.65 7.61 -1.54
CA LYS A 84 18.35 7.70 -2.98
C LYS A 84 18.97 8.98 -3.52
N SER A 85 19.79 8.88 -4.56
CA SER A 85 20.39 10.07 -5.17
C SER A 85 19.35 10.95 -5.86
N VAL A 86 19.68 12.21 -6.10
CA VAL A 86 19.00 12.98 -7.14
C VAL A 86 19.17 12.30 -8.50
N THR A 87 18.25 12.58 -9.42
CA THR A 87 18.37 12.16 -10.82
C THR A 87 19.61 12.82 -11.45
N GLN A 88 20.48 12.00 -12.05
CA GLN A 88 21.71 12.44 -12.71
C GLN A 88 21.60 12.13 -14.21
N ALA A 89 21.69 13.15 -15.07
CA ALA A 89 21.80 12.92 -16.51
C ALA A 89 23.11 12.18 -16.81
N GLU A 90 23.07 11.26 -17.78
CA GLU A 90 24.24 10.45 -18.16
C GLU A 90 25.15 11.18 -19.15
N GLN A 91 24.68 12.26 -19.77
CA GLN A 91 25.46 13.12 -20.67
C GLN A 91 25.88 14.43 -19.97
N THR A 92 27.17 14.76 -20.05
CA THR A 92 27.74 16.02 -19.56
C THR A 92 27.94 17.02 -20.69
N LEU A 93 27.81 18.33 -20.42
CA LEU A 93 28.09 19.36 -21.43
C LEU A 93 29.50 19.19 -22.01
N PRO A 94 29.70 19.35 -23.33
CA PRO A 94 31.03 19.52 -23.91
C PRO A 94 31.79 20.69 -23.24
N ASN A 95 33.11 20.57 -23.09
CA ASN A 95 33.94 21.58 -22.42
C ASN A 95 34.13 22.84 -23.30
N GLU A 96 34.07 24.02 -22.68
CA GLU A 96 34.27 25.36 -23.28
C GLU A 96 35.66 25.56 -23.91
N THR A 97 36.62 24.67 -23.65
CA THR A 97 37.93 24.65 -24.33
C THR A 97 37.92 24.04 -25.72
N THR A 98 36.83 23.36 -26.12
CA THR A 98 36.70 22.69 -27.43
C THR A 98 35.63 23.27 -28.33
N LEU A 99 34.72 24.09 -27.79
CA LEU A 99 33.61 24.72 -28.51
C LEU A 99 33.45 26.16 -28.01
N ASP A 100 33.15 27.09 -28.91
CA ASP A 100 33.06 28.52 -28.59
C ASP A 100 31.92 28.83 -27.60
N ALA A 101 32.08 29.93 -26.86
CA ALA A 101 31.12 30.36 -25.84
C ALA A 101 29.71 30.64 -26.41
N GLY A 102 29.60 31.04 -27.69
CA GLY A 102 28.34 31.29 -28.35
C GLY A 102 27.57 30.00 -28.64
N PHE A 103 28.27 28.97 -29.10
CA PHE A 103 27.69 27.64 -29.31
C PHE A 103 27.28 26.97 -27.99
N ILE A 104 28.10 27.07 -26.94
CA ILE A 104 27.75 26.59 -25.59
C ILE A 104 26.50 27.32 -25.07
N ALA A 105 26.38 28.64 -25.29
CA ALA A 105 25.20 29.40 -24.89
C ALA A 105 23.94 28.98 -25.66
N TRP A 106 24.07 28.72 -26.97
CA TRP A 106 22.98 28.16 -27.78
C TRP A 106 22.60 26.75 -27.33
N LEU A 107 23.57 25.88 -27.04
CA LEU A 107 23.35 24.53 -26.50
C LEU A 107 22.63 24.57 -25.15
N LYS A 108 23.03 25.43 -24.21
CA LYS A 108 22.34 25.60 -22.93
C LYS A 108 20.90 26.11 -23.13
N LYS A 109 20.69 27.02 -24.08
CA LYS A 109 19.35 27.58 -24.37
C LYS A 109 18.41 26.57 -25.04
N SER A 110 18.91 25.78 -25.98
CA SER A 110 18.12 24.84 -26.79
C SER A 110 18.05 23.44 -26.18
N PHE A 111 19.10 23.04 -25.46
CA PHE A 111 19.34 21.68 -24.96
C PHE A 111 19.90 21.68 -23.53
N GLY A 112 19.79 22.76 -22.76
CA GLY A 112 20.29 22.79 -21.37
C GLY A 112 19.62 21.78 -20.45
N TRP A 113 18.49 21.20 -20.87
CA TRP A 113 17.83 20.08 -20.20
C TRP A 113 18.56 18.73 -20.41
N LEU A 114 19.35 18.60 -21.48
CA LEU A 114 20.09 17.38 -21.83
C LEU A 114 21.42 17.26 -21.05
N PHE A 115 21.90 18.33 -20.43
CA PHE A 115 23.25 18.37 -19.86
C PHE A 115 23.31 19.04 -18.48
N THR A 116 24.28 18.64 -17.66
CA THR A 116 24.54 19.25 -16.34
C THR A 116 25.92 19.90 -16.26
N THR A 117 26.07 20.89 -15.39
CA THR A 117 27.38 21.39 -14.92
C THR A 117 28.03 20.28 -14.09
N PRO A 118 29.32 19.94 -14.30
CA PRO A 118 30.00 18.88 -13.54
C PRO A 118 29.97 19.26 -12.04
N THR A 119 29.05 18.65 -11.31
CA THR A 119 28.97 18.82 -9.86
C THR A 119 30.02 17.89 -9.25
N PRO A 120 30.82 18.35 -8.27
CA PRO A 120 31.83 17.49 -7.65
C PRO A 120 31.11 16.27 -7.06
N THR A 121 31.36 15.08 -7.63
CA THR A 121 31.04 13.76 -7.05
C THR A 121 29.66 13.69 -6.35
N GLY A 122 28.58 13.65 -7.15
CA GLY A 122 27.18 13.61 -6.74
C GLY A 122 26.68 12.38 -5.98
N ALA A 123 27.51 11.72 -5.16
CA ALA A 123 27.09 10.64 -4.26
C ALA A 123 26.41 11.16 -2.97
N GLY A 124 26.55 12.45 -2.66
CA GLY A 124 26.00 13.05 -1.44
C GLY A 124 24.61 13.71 -1.59
N LEU A 125 24.18 14.04 -2.82
CA LEU A 125 22.93 14.80 -3.03
C LEU A 125 21.75 13.88 -3.29
N GLY A 126 20.69 13.98 -2.48
CA GLY A 126 19.55 13.06 -2.59
C GLY A 126 18.57 13.12 -1.43
N THR A 127 17.95 11.98 -1.14
CA THR A 127 17.01 11.78 -0.03
C THR A 127 17.55 10.67 0.85
N ALA A 128 17.75 10.98 2.13
CA ALA A 128 18.07 10.00 3.17
C ALA A 128 16.78 9.45 3.79
N TYR A 129 16.81 8.18 4.19
CA TYR A 129 15.67 7.48 4.78
C TYR A 129 16.02 6.94 6.15
N VAL A 130 15.09 7.07 7.10
CA VAL A 130 15.20 6.54 8.46
C VAL A 130 14.07 5.56 8.70
N TYR A 131 14.37 4.47 9.41
CA TYR A 131 13.43 3.38 9.70
C TYR A 131 13.32 3.15 11.21
N GLY A 132 12.24 2.50 11.60
CA GLY A 132 12.01 2.13 12.99
C GLY A 132 12.99 1.06 13.48
N ASP A 133 13.15 1.03 14.80
CA ASP A 133 13.75 -0.06 15.53
C ASP A 133 12.91 -0.35 16.79
N GLY A 134 12.78 -1.64 17.15
CA GLY A 134 12.04 -2.05 18.32
C GLY A 134 10.51 -1.94 18.17
N ALA A 135 9.87 -1.05 18.94
CA ALA A 135 8.41 -0.96 19.05
C ALA A 135 7.73 -0.53 17.74
N ILE A 136 8.46 0.22 16.91
CA ILE A 136 8.09 0.46 15.52
C ILE A 136 8.91 -0.50 14.67
N PRO A 137 8.27 -1.34 13.83
CA PRO A 137 8.99 -2.35 13.06
C PRO A 137 10.05 -1.76 12.13
N ALA A 138 11.09 -2.55 11.85
CA ALA A 138 12.18 -2.16 10.95
C ALA A 138 11.73 -1.91 9.50
N TRP A 139 10.58 -2.43 9.08
CA TRP A 139 10.03 -2.12 7.77
C TRP A 139 9.37 -0.73 7.70
N ALA A 140 9.00 -0.14 8.84
CA ALA A 140 8.30 1.13 8.89
C ALA A 140 9.29 2.30 8.70
N MET A 141 9.07 3.06 7.64
CA MET A 141 9.84 4.27 7.36
C MET A 141 9.40 5.40 8.29
N LEU A 142 10.32 5.91 9.12
CA LEU A 142 10.07 7.02 10.05
C LEU A 142 10.20 8.37 9.37
N GLY A 143 11.06 8.49 8.36
CA GLY A 143 11.22 9.77 7.69
C GLY A 143 12.07 9.76 6.44
N GLU A 144 11.93 10.86 5.71
CA GLU A 144 12.61 11.19 4.48
C GLU A 144 13.21 12.58 4.63
N TYR A 145 14.51 12.70 4.38
CA TYR A 145 15.25 13.92 4.62
C TYR A 145 16.01 14.32 3.36
N ASP A 146 15.72 15.51 2.85
CA ASP A 146 16.52 16.10 1.79
C ASP A 146 17.97 16.26 2.25
N ASN A 147 18.88 15.72 1.45
CA ASN A 147 20.31 15.79 1.69
C ASN A 147 20.95 16.65 0.59
N GLY A 148 20.70 17.95 0.63
CA GLY A 148 21.34 18.93 -0.25
C GLY A 148 20.83 18.92 -1.70
N SER A 149 19.59 18.48 -1.95
CA SER A 149 19.03 18.62 -3.30
C SER A 149 18.88 20.09 -3.65
N ALA A 150 19.26 20.48 -4.88
CA ALA A 150 19.04 21.84 -5.38
C ALA A 150 17.56 22.25 -5.37
N VAL A 151 16.63 21.27 -5.39
CA VAL A 151 15.19 21.50 -5.37
C VAL A 151 14.63 21.63 -3.94
N GLY A 152 15.40 21.26 -2.91
CA GLY A 152 15.00 21.35 -1.50
C GLY A 152 13.69 20.63 -1.22
N LYS A 153 13.65 19.29 -1.34
CA LYS A 153 12.41 18.51 -1.13
C LYS A 153 11.89 18.57 0.31
N GLY A 154 12.69 19.09 1.23
CA GLY A 154 12.38 19.28 2.63
C GLY A 154 12.46 17.98 3.42
N ARG A 155 11.68 17.88 4.50
CA ARG A 155 11.59 16.67 5.31
C ARG A 155 10.16 16.22 5.47
N THR A 156 9.99 14.91 5.50
CA THR A 156 8.73 14.24 5.83
C THR A 156 8.99 13.26 6.95
N GLU A 157 8.21 13.32 8.02
CA GLU A 157 8.30 12.43 9.17
C GLU A 157 6.95 11.75 9.36
N TYR A 158 6.97 10.44 9.56
CA TYR A 158 5.78 9.61 9.70
C TYR A 158 5.59 9.25 11.17
N ILE A 159 4.37 9.46 11.66
CA ILE A 159 3.97 9.05 13.00
C ILE A 159 3.24 7.72 12.89
N TRP A 160 3.73 6.75 13.63
CA TRP A 160 3.23 5.38 13.64
C TRP A 160 2.63 5.05 15.00
N LEU A 161 1.53 4.33 14.98
CA LEU A 161 0.92 3.71 16.15
C LEU A 161 1.31 2.23 16.16
N PRO A 162 2.06 1.74 17.17
CA PRO A 162 2.28 0.30 17.33
C PRO A 162 0.95 -0.43 17.51
N THR A 163 0.79 -1.56 16.84
CA THR A 163 -0.41 -2.41 16.94
C THR A 163 -0.10 -3.66 17.78
N GLN A 164 -1.15 -4.30 18.31
CA GLN A 164 -1.01 -5.43 19.25
C GLN A 164 -0.31 -6.65 18.64
N ASP A 165 -0.39 -6.81 17.33
CA ASP A 165 0.27 -7.85 16.54
C ASP A 165 1.72 -7.55 16.19
N GLY A 166 2.29 -6.49 16.77
CA GLY A 166 3.67 -6.07 16.52
C GLY A 166 3.87 -5.42 15.16
N GLN A 167 2.79 -5.03 14.47
CA GLN A 167 2.85 -4.16 13.29
C GLN A 167 2.79 -2.68 13.72
N ALA A 168 2.66 -1.80 12.73
CA ALA A 168 2.50 -0.38 12.98
C ALA A 168 1.55 0.25 11.95
N MET A 169 0.62 1.05 12.44
CA MET A 169 -0.32 1.81 11.62
C MET A 169 0.16 3.26 11.45
N PRO A 170 0.24 3.79 10.21
CA PRO A 170 0.58 5.19 10.01
C PRO A 170 -0.62 6.06 10.40
N VAL A 171 -0.43 6.96 11.37
CA VAL A 171 -1.49 7.83 11.92
C VAL A 171 -1.24 9.31 11.66
N GLY A 172 -0.01 9.69 11.32
CA GLY A 172 0.35 11.08 11.06
C GLY A 172 1.51 11.24 10.10
N MET A 173 1.58 12.42 9.51
CA MET A 173 2.69 12.87 8.69
C MET A 173 3.00 14.32 9.01
N TYR A 174 4.24 14.61 9.41
CA TYR A 174 4.74 15.96 9.55
C TYR A 174 5.60 16.30 8.35
N ARG A 175 5.20 17.31 7.57
CA ARG A 175 5.90 17.69 6.34
C ARG A 175 6.04 19.20 6.24
N ASN A 176 7.26 19.67 6.08
CA ASN A 176 7.58 21.09 5.85
C ASN A 176 6.88 22.05 6.83
N GLY A 177 6.86 21.71 8.12
CA GLY A 177 6.29 22.58 9.15
C GLY A 177 4.82 22.34 9.47
N LYS A 178 4.13 21.44 8.76
CA LYS A 178 2.68 21.19 8.92
C LYS A 178 2.40 19.75 9.31
N PHE A 179 1.37 19.57 10.14
CA PHE A 179 0.89 18.26 10.51
C PHE A 179 -0.28 17.82 9.62
N TYR A 180 -0.32 16.54 9.31
CA TYR A 180 -1.38 15.90 8.56
C TYR A 180 -1.78 14.60 9.26
N ALA A 181 -3.08 14.36 9.40
CA ALA A 181 -3.59 13.10 9.91
C ALA A 181 -3.66 12.07 8.78
N VAL A 182 -3.15 10.86 9.02
CA VAL A 182 -3.18 9.74 8.08
C VAL A 182 -4.27 8.77 8.52
N HIS A 183 -5.15 8.42 7.58
CA HIS A 183 -6.23 7.47 7.79
C HIS A 183 -5.92 6.20 7.01
N ALA A 184 -5.64 5.13 7.74
CA ALA A 184 -5.31 3.83 7.18
C ALA A 184 -6.54 2.90 7.07
N ASP A 185 -6.45 1.87 6.23
CA ASP A 185 -7.46 0.80 6.16
C ASP A 185 -7.14 -0.37 7.12
N HIS A 186 -7.88 -1.47 6.99
CA HIS A 186 -7.71 -2.68 7.82
C HIS A 186 -6.39 -3.44 7.58
N LEU A 187 -5.62 -3.06 6.56
CA LEU A 187 -4.27 -3.54 6.31
C LEU A 187 -3.24 -2.51 6.75
N ASP A 188 -3.62 -1.49 7.51
CA ASP A 188 -2.77 -0.35 7.87
C ASP A 188 -2.23 0.43 6.66
N THR A 189 -2.91 0.33 5.51
CA THR A 189 -2.52 1.04 4.29
C THR A 189 -3.06 2.47 4.32
N PRO A 190 -2.24 3.52 4.14
CA PRO A 190 -2.73 4.89 4.01
C PRO A 190 -3.77 5.02 2.88
N ARG A 191 -4.97 5.49 3.19
CA ARG A 191 -6.06 5.71 2.21
C ARG A 191 -6.47 7.16 2.05
N LEU A 192 -6.36 7.95 3.10
CA LEU A 192 -6.75 9.34 3.12
C LEU A 192 -5.79 10.12 4.02
N ILE A 193 -5.45 11.34 3.62
CA ILE A 193 -4.73 12.30 4.45
C ILE A 193 -5.58 13.56 4.57
N THR A 194 -5.70 14.08 5.80
CA THR A 194 -6.37 15.34 6.08
C THR A 194 -5.42 16.38 6.65
N ASP A 195 -5.63 17.64 6.30
CA ASP A 195 -4.91 18.77 6.93
C ASP A 195 -5.47 19.12 8.32
N GLU A 196 -4.91 20.13 8.97
CA GLU A 196 -5.31 20.63 10.30
C GLU A 196 -6.77 21.13 10.34
N ALA A 197 -7.37 21.42 9.19
CA ALA A 197 -8.78 21.79 9.07
C ALA A 197 -9.69 20.59 8.74
N ASN A 198 -9.18 19.36 8.86
CA ASN A 198 -9.83 18.10 8.50
C ASN A 198 -10.24 18.02 7.01
N LYS A 199 -9.61 18.80 6.13
CA LYS A 199 -9.88 18.72 4.70
C LYS A 199 -9.02 17.63 4.06
N PRO A 200 -9.58 16.76 3.22
CA PRO A 200 -8.78 15.82 2.44
C PRO A 200 -7.74 16.57 1.61
N VAL A 201 -6.50 16.08 1.58
CA VAL A 201 -5.41 16.65 0.75
C VAL A 201 -4.70 15.60 -0.10
N TRP A 202 -4.91 14.32 0.22
CA TRP A 202 -4.47 13.16 -0.55
C TRP A 202 -5.42 12.01 -0.29
N GLN A 203 -5.71 11.23 -1.32
CA GLN A 203 -6.55 10.04 -1.28
C GLN A 203 -5.98 9.00 -2.22
N TRP A 204 -5.99 7.74 -1.82
CA TRP A 204 -5.55 6.64 -2.67
C TRP A 204 -6.65 5.60 -2.84
N PRO A 205 -7.37 5.63 -3.99
CA PRO A 205 -8.50 4.75 -4.22
C PRO A 205 -8.11 3.28 -4.24
N TYR A 206 -9.00 2.43 -3.72
CA TYR A 206 -8.80 0.98 -3.71
C TYR A 206 -8.60 0.42 -5.11
N SER A 207 -7.57 -0.40 -5.24
CA SER A 207 -7.39 -1.38 -6.32
C SER A 207 -6.78 -2.62 -5.67
N ALA A 208 -7.10 -3.81 -6.21
CA ALA A 208 -6.62 -5.06 -5.62
C ALA A 208 -5.10 -5.04 -5.40
N PHE A 209 -4.34 -4.62 -6.41
CA PHE A 209 -2.88 -4.65 -6.39
C PHE A 209 -2.23 -3.26 -6.23
N GLY A 210 -2.99 -2.23 -5.88
CA GLY A 210 -2.44 -0.89 -5.64
C GLY A 210 -1.99 -0.12 -6.89
N ASN A 211 -2.53 -0.40 -8.07
CA ASN A 211 -2.11 0.27 -9.31
C ASN A 211 -2.70 1.69 -9.50
N ASN A 212 -3.70 2.08 -8.70
CA ASN A 212 -4.30 3.41 -8.83
C ASN A 212 -3.29 4.50 -8.45
N THR A 213 -3.39 5.67 -9.08
CA THR A 213 -2.62 6.85 -8.67
C THR A 213 -3.39 7.61 -7.59
N PRO A 214 -2.72 8.10 -6.53
CA PRO A 214 -3.36 8.98 -5.57
C PRO A 214 -3.86 10.29 -6.18
N THR A 215 -4.92 10.84 -5.61
CA THR A 215 -5.56 12.08 -6.02
C THR A 215 -5.68 13.05 -4.85
N GLY A 216 -5.79 14.34 -5.10
CA GLY A 216 -6.13 15.32 -4.07
C GLY A 216 -7.64 15.33 -3.78
N VAL A 217 -8.19 16.51 -3.53
CA VAL A 217 -9.63 16.68 -3.32
C VAL A 217 -10.38 16.35 -4.59
N LEU A 218 -11.38 15.47 -4.47
CA LEU A 218 -12.36 15.24 -5.52
C LEU A 218 -13.43 16.33 -5.45
N GLN A 219 -13.55 17.15 -6.48
CA GLN A 219 -14.55 18.22 -6.58
C GLN A 219 -15.50 17.95 -7.75
N ALA A 220 -16.78 18.30 -7.61
CA ALA A 220 -17.71 18.25 -8.74
C ALA A 220 -17.15 19.03 -9.93
N THR A 221 -17.14 18.40 -11.12
CA THR A 221 -16.71 19.12 -12.31
C THR A 221 -17.67 20.28 -12.59
N PRO A 222 -17.16 21.49 -12.97
CA PRO A 222 -18.03 22.58 -13.40
C PRO A 222 -18.85 22.24 -14.66
N ASN A 223 -18.39 21.24 -15.45
CA ASN A 223 -18.99 20.83 -16.73
C ASN A 223 -19.41 19.35 -16.71
N PRO A 224 -20.50 18.98 -16.02
CA PRO A 224 -20.92 17.58 -15.86
C PRO A 224 -21.20 16.85 -17.18
N LYS A 225 -21.62 17.56 -18.24
CA LYS A 225 -21.88 16.98 -19.57
C LYS A 225 -20.60 16.52 -20.31
N GLN A 226 -19.44 17.08 -19.99
CA GLN A 226 -18.14 16.68 -20.59
C GLN A 226 -17.50 15.51 -19.83
N ALA A 227 -17.99 15.21 -18.63
CA ALA A 227 -17.48 14.14 -17.75
C ALA A 227 -18.12 12.76 -18.00
N ILE A 228 -19.17 12.70 -18.82
CA ILE A 228 -19.77 11.44 -19.30
C ILE A 228 -19.07 11.05 -20.60
N THR A 229 -17.83 10.59 -20.49
CA THR A 229 -17.21 9.74 -21.51
C THR A 229 -17.10 8.33 -20.93
N ASN A 230 -16.53 7.35 -21.65
CA ASN A 230 -16.54 5.91 -21.29
C ASN A 230 -15.90 5.53 -19.92
N GLN A 231 -15.56 6.51 -19.08
CA GLN A 231 -15.35 6.40 -17.65
C GLN A 231 -16.13 7.53 -16.96
N PRO A 232 -17.05 7.25 -16.00
CA PRO A 232 -17.79 8.28 -15.31
C PRO A 232 -16.84 9.03 -14.35
N VAL A 233 -16.29 10.17 -14.79
CA VAL A 233 -15.48 11.04 -13.93
C VAL A 233 -16.23 12.35 -13.70
N LEU A 234 -17.30 12.28 -12.91
CA LEU A 234 -18.05 13.46 -12.44
C LEU A 234 -17.24 14.36 -11.48
N LEU A 235 -16.01 13.96 -11.14
CA LEU A 235 -15.17 14.60 -10.13
C LEU A 235 -13.80 14.97 -10.70
N LYS A 236 -13.44 16.27 -10.66
CA LYS A 236 -12.09 16.76 -10.93
C LYS A 236 -11.26 16.64 -9.66
N ALA A 237 -10.14 15.94 -9.74
CA ALA A 237 -9.18 15.86 -8.65
C ALA A 237 -8.23 17.06 -8.62
N SER A 238 -7.95 17.61 -7.44
CA SER A 238 -6.81 18.53 -7.25
C SER A 238 -5.49 17.75 -7.25
N LYS A 239 -4.36 18.48 -7.39
CA LYS A 239 -3.03 17.89 -7.15
C LYS A 239 -2.94 17.44 -5.69
N PRO A 240 -2.60 16.18 -5.40
CA PRO A 240 -2.42 15.73 -4.02
C PRO A 240 -1.15 16.31 -3.40
N ILE A 241 -1.11 16.40 -2.07
CA ILE A 241 0.16 16.47 -1.33
C ILE A 241 0.97 15.20 -1.62
N GLU A 242 2.30 15.30 -1.61
CA GLU A 242 3.13 14.12 -1.82
C GLU A 242 3.13 13.21 -0.58
N MET A 243 2.76 11.95 -0.81
CA MET A 243 2.80 10.84 0.14
C MET A 243 3.21 9.59 -0.63
N ASN A 244 4.30 8.95 -0.21
CA ASN A 244 4.91 7.86 -0.96
C ASN A 244 4.72 6.49 -0.30
N LEU A 245 4.28 6.41 0.97
CA LEU A 245 3.90 5.12 1.56
C LEU A 245 2.72 4.48 0.80
N ARG A 246 2.76 3.16 0.66
CA ARG A 246 1.76 2.32 -0.05
C ARG A 246 1.26 1.23 0.89
N PHE A 247 1.11 -0.02 0.44
CA PHE A 247 0.88 -1.15 1.35
C PHE A 247 1.97 -1.18 2.44
N PRO A 248 1.74 -1.85 3.58
CA PRO A 248 2.75 -1.93 4.65
C PRO A 248 4.12 -2.35 4.12
N GLY A 249 5.17 -1.64 4.54
CA GLY A 249 6.55 -1.84 4.05
C GLY A 249 6.87 -1.16 2.71
N GLN A 250 5.86 -0.70 1.98
CA GLN A 250 6.04 -0.23 0.61
C GLN A 250 6.16 1.29 0.48
N TYR A 251 7.06 1.71 -0.42
CA TYR A 251 7.32 3.09 -0.76
C TYR A 251 7.33 3.29 -2.28
N TYR A 252 6.56 4.24 -2.80
CA TYR A 252 6.51 4.54 -4.24
C TYR A 252 7.70 5.39 -4.69
N ASP A 253 8.47 4.87 -5.66
CA ASP A 253 9.44 5.66 -6.40
C ASP A 253 8.87 6.09 -7.74
N ALA A 254 8.74 7.40 -7.91
CA ALA A 254 8.24 7.98 -9.15
C ALA A 254 9.19 7.71 -10.34
N GLU A 255 10.50 7.64 -10.09
CA GLU A 255 11.50 7.47 -11.13
C GLU A 255 11.44 6.06 -11.75
N THR A 256 11.16 5.05 -10.92
CA THR A 256 11.04 3.65 -11.36
C THR A 256 9.61 3.26 -11.70
N GLY A 257 8.61 3.97 -11.17
CA GLY A 257 7.21 3.56 -11.21
C GLY A 257 6.91 2.29 -10.41
N LEU A 258 7.85 1.84 -9.58
CA LEU A 258 7.76 0.66 -8.73
C LEU A 258 7.61 1.06 -7.27
N PHE A 259 7.15 0.11 -6.46
CA PHE A 259 7.08 0.27 -5.02
C PHE A 259 8.28 -0.46 -4.41
N TYR A 260 9.22 0.28 -3.82
CA TYR A 260 10.27 -0.27 -2.98
C TYR A 260 9.61 -1.01 -1.81
N ASN A 261 9.97 -2.28 -1.59
CA ASN A 261 9.50 -3.09 -0.48
C ASN A 261 10.68 -3.86 0.14
N TRP A 262 11.56 -3.10 0.79
CA TRP A 262 12.77 -3.56 1.45
C TRP A 262 13.68 -4.49 0.62
N HIS A 263 13.41 -5.79 0.63
CA HIS A 263 14.19 -6.78 -0.12
C HIS A 263 13.84 -6.85 -1.61
N ARG A 264 12.63 -6.43 -2.00
CA ARG A 264 12.13 -6.53 -3.39
C ARG A 264 11.46 -5.25 -3.87
N HIS A 265 11.30 -5.13 -5.19
CA HIS A 265 10.58 -4.04 -5.85
C HIS A 265 9.29 -4.59 -6.46
N TYR A 266 8.18 -3.99 -6.06
CA TYR A 266 6.84 -4.42 -6.44
C TYR A 266 6.31 -3.59 -7.61
N CYS A 267 5.91 -4.27 -8.68
CA CYS A 267 5.18 -3.68 -9.79
C CYS A 267 3.68 -3.77 -9.51
N ALA A 268 3.08 -2.66 -9.02
CA ALA A 268 1.65 -2.59 -8.76
C ALA A 268 0.78 -2.82 -10.00
N ARG A 269 1.25 -2.34 -11.16
CA ARG A 269 0.62 -2.59 -12.47
C ARG A 269 0.59 -4.08 -12.84
N CYS A 270 1.60 -4.83 -12.41
CA CYS A 270 1.77 -6.23 -12.71
C CYS A 270 1.18 -7.15 -11.62
N GLY A 271 0.91 -6.61 -10.43
CA GLY A 271 0.47 -7.36 -9.25
C GLY A 271 1.52 -8.32 -8.70
N ARG A 272 2.82 -8.02 -8.85
CA ARG A 272 3.93 -8.92 -8.47
C ARG A 272 5.26 -8.20 -8.29
N TYR A 273 6.22 -8.91 -7.71
CA TYR A 273 7.61 -8.47 -7.65
C TYR A 273 8.31 -8.61 -9.01
N ILE A 274 9.28 -7.72 -9.25
CA ILE A 274 10.15 -7.78 -10.43
C ILE A 274 11.46 -8.55 -10.18
N GLN A 275 11.70 -8.92 -8.93
CA GLN A 275 12.81 -9.76 -8.48
C GLN A 275 12.25 -11.10 -8.02
N SER A 276 13.03 -12.16 -8.21
CA SER A 276 12.71 -13.45 -7.63
C SER A 276 12.92 -13.42 -6.11
N ASP A 277 12.15 -14.24 -5.38
CA ASP A 277 12.25 -14.32 -3.93
C ASP A 277 13.65 -14.72 -3.47
N LEU A 278 14.16 -13.98 -2.46
CA LEU A 278 15.48 -14.19 -1.86
C LEU A 278 15.49 -15.39 -0.92
N ILE A 279 14.33 -15.76 -0.34
CA ILE A 279 14.20 -16.98 0.46
C ILE A 279 13.77 -18.20 -0.38
N GLY A 280 13.85 -18.09 -1.71
CA GLY A 280 13.61 -19.22 -2.62
C GLY A 280 12.12 -19.58 -2.72
N LEU A 281 11.77 -20.80 -2.32
CA LEU A 281 10.41 -21.34 -2.43
C LEU A 281 9.67 -21.39 -1.08
N ASP A 282 10.26 -20.81 -0.03
CA ASP A 282 9.76 -20.92 1.33
C ASP A 282 8.40 -20.19 1.53
N ASP A 283 8.14 -19.10 0.81
CA ASP A 283 6.83 -18.41 0.78
C ASP A 283 5.86 -18.99 -0.29
N GLY A 284 6.33 -19.97 -1.06
CA GLY A 284 5.52 -20.68 -2.06
C GLY A 284 6.24 -20.92 -3.38
N THR A 285 5.56 -21.64 -4.27
CA THR A 285 6.14 -22.05 -5.57
C THR A 285 6.32 -20.89 -6.54
N ASN A 286 5.58 -19.80 -6.36
CA ASN A 286 5.67 -18.62 -7.21
C ASN A 286 6.52 -17.53 -6.58
N ARG A 287 7.81 -17.53 -6.95
CA ARG A 287 8.84 -16.62 -6.44
C ARG A 287 8.64 -15.13 -6.72
N PHE A 288 7.59 -14.76 -7.46
CA PHE A 288 7.28 -13.38 -7.82
C PHE A 288 5.94 -12.90 -7.25
N ALA A 289 5.11 -13.81 -6.74
CA ALA A 289 3.77 -13.46 -6.30
C ALA A 289 3.82 -12.47 -5.13
N TYR A 290 2.97 -11.44 -5.18
CA TYR A 290 2.70 -10.62 -4.01
C TYR A 290 1.59 -11.31 -3.20
N VAL A 291 1.92 -11.68 -1.96
CA VAL A 291 1.00 -12.24 -0.96
C VAL A 291 0.07 -13.35 -1.47
N SER A 292 0.63 -14.26 -2.28
CA SER A 292 -0.10 -15.37 -2.91
C SER A 292 -1.35 -14.93 -3.70
N GLY A 293 -1.38 -13.69 -4.21
CA GLY A 293 -2.52 -13.13 -4.94
C GLY A 293 -3.69 -12.68 -4.06
N ARG A 294 -3.48 -12.50 -2.75
CA ARG A 294 -4.52 -12.09 -1.77
C ARG A 294 -4.25 -10.69 -1.15
N PRO A 295 -4.03 -9.64 -1.95
CA PRO A 295 -3.63 -8.31 -1.47
C PRO A 295 -4.70 -7.53 -0.72
N LEU A 296 -5.93 -8.05 -0.64
CA LEU A 296 -7.01 -7.46 0.16
C LEU A 296 -7.03 -7.94 1.61
N SER A 297 -6.32 -9.03 1.93
CA SER A 297 -6.31 -9.63 3.27
C SER A 297 -4.92 -9.85 3.84
N ASN A 298 -3.89 -9.77 3.00
CA ASN A 298 -2.53 -10.10 3.35
C ASN A 298 -1.60 -8.95 2.95
N VAL A 299 -0.49 -8.85 3.67
CA VAL A 299 0.56 -7.86 3.48
C VAL A 299 1.90 -8.57 3.45
N ASP A 300 2.89 -8.00 2.78
CA ASP A 300 4.28 -8.47 2.82
C ASP A 300 5.12 -7.25 3.16
N THR A 301 5.45 -7.10 4.44
CA THR A 301 6.04 -5.88 5.01
C THR A 301 7.52 -5.72 4.70
N ASN A 302 8.22 -6.78 4.33
CA ASN A 302 9.66 -6.74 4.05
C ASN A 302 10.01 -7.23 2.64
N GLY A 303 9.01 -7.64 1.86
CA GLY A 303 9.26 -8.19 0.54
C GLY A 303 9.85 -9.59 0.59
N LEU A 304 9.51 -10.43 1.56
CA LEU A 304 9.97 -11.82 1.65
C LEU A 304 8.84 -12.81 1.93
N GLN A 305 7.93 -12.49 2.86
CA GLN A 305 6.89 -13.43 3.29
C GLN A 305 5.56 -12.74 3.49
N ALA A 306 4.50 -13.42 3.05
CA ALA A 306 3.15 -12.95 3.28
C ALA A 306 2.72 -13.13 4.75
N ALA A 307 2.31 -12.04 5.39
CA ALA A 307 1.58 -12.06 6.64
C ALA A 307 0.09 -11.84 6.38
N SER A 308 -0.78 -12.68 6.95
CA SER A 308 -2.22 -12.42 6.94
C SER A 308 -2.56 -11.34 7.97
N ALA A 309 -3.19 -10.23 7.54
CA ALA A 309 -3.67 -9.21 8.46
C ALA A 309 -4.76 -9.77 9.42
N ALA A 310 -5.44 -10.85 9.02
CA ALA A 310 -6.47 -11.51 9.82
C ALA A 310 -5.94 -12.43 10.95
N ALA A 311 -4.67 -12.82 10.96
CA ALA A 311 -4.12 -13.65 12.05
C ALA A 311 -3.90 -12.87 13.36
N ALA A 312 -4.06 -11.54 13.32
CA ALA A 312 -3.85 -10.64 14.44
C ALA A 312 -5.12 -10.30 15.25
N ALA A 313 -6.31 -10.43 14.66
CA ALA A 313 -7.58 -10.00 15.27
C ALA A 313 -8.31 -11.10 16.05
N ALA A 314 -7.87 -12.35 15.96
CA ALA A 314 -8.40 -13.44 16.79
C ALA A 314 -7.36 -13.77 17.86
N GLY A 315 -7.69 -13.52 19.12
CA GLY A 315 -7.00 -14.09 20.27
C GLY A 315 -7.11 -15.62 20.30
N ALA A 316 -6.51 -16.30 19.33
CA ALA A 316 -6.46 -17.74 19.25
C ALA A 316 -5.36 -18.24 20.20
N THR A 317 -5.71 -18.26 21.50
CA THR A 317 -5.13 -19.24 22.41
C THR A 317 -5.58 -20.63 21.91
N GLY A 318 -4.66 -21.33 21.24
CA GLY A 318 -4.80 -22.76 20.94
C GLY A 318 -5.48 -23.11 19.60
N ALA A 319 -4.82 -24.05 18.91
CA ALA A 319 -5.32 -24.85 17.78
C ALA A 319 -5.38 -24.19 16.39
N LEU A 320 -4.19 -23.93 15.81
CA LEU A 320 -3.94 -24.29 14.41
C LEU A 320 -2.85 -25.38 14.39
N GLY A 321 -3.30 -26.62 14.62
CA GLY A 321 -2.53 -27.81 14.32
C GLY A 321 -2.69 -28.16 12.83
N GLY A 322 -1.57 -28.27 12.11
CA GLY A 322 -1.47 -28.67 10.70
C GLY A 322 -1.48 -27.47 9.76
N MET A 323 -0.41 -27.04 9.09
CA MET A 323 0.79 -27.75 8.63
C MET A 323 2.03 -26.85 8.89
N SER A 324 2.58 -26.92 10.09
CA SER A 324 3.90 -26.37 10.42
C SER A 324 4.94 -27.45 10.19
N GLY A 325 5.42 -27.52 8.96
CA GLY A 325 6.47 -28.44 8.50
C GLY A 325 7.62 -27.70 7.80
N ALA A 326 7.97 -26.51 8.27
CA ALA A 326 9.27 -25.89 8.00
C ALA A 326 9.79 -25.41 9.34
N GLY A 327 10.81 -26.12 9.85
CA GLY A 327 11.46 -25.76 11.09
C GLY A 327 11.93 -24.31 11.03
N LYS A 328 11.81 -23.62 12.17
CA LYS A 328 12.41 -22.31 12.44
C LYS A 328 13.94 -22.42 12.44
N ASP A 329 14.52 -22.85 11.33
CA ASP A 329 15.95 -22.94 11.15
C ASP A 329 16.44 -21.63 10.53
N GLN A 330 16.73 -20.69 11.42
CA GLN A 330 17.40 -19.44 11.10
C GLN A 330 18.87 -19.65 10.68
N SER A 331 19.36 -20.89 10.52
CA SER A 331 20.74 -21.14 10.09
C SER A 331 20.96 -21.07 8.57
N ARG A 332 19.92 -20.86 7.76
CA ARG A 332 20.05 -20.64 6.30
C ARG A 332 20.27 -19.17 5.93
N LEU A 333 20.48 -18.38 6.96
CA LEU A 333 20.81 -16.98 6.88
C LEU A 333 22.31 -16.83 6.63
N PRO A 334 22.80 -16.24 5.51
CA PRO A 334 24.07 -15.54 5.53
C PRO A 334 24.29 -14.80 6.86
N ALA A 335 25.45 -14.99 7.49
CA ALA A 335 25.66 -14.64 8.90
C ALA A 335 25.52 -13.12 9.22
N ASP A 336 25.38 -12.28 8.19
CA ASP A 336 25.25 -10.83 8.24
C ASP A 336 23.81 -10.29 8.38
N TRP A 337 22.77 -11.14 8.30
CA TRP A 337 21.36 -10.70 8.44
C TRP A 337 20.58 -11.39 9.56
N ALA A 338 21.27 -12.07 10.47
CA ALA A 338 20.66 -12.54 11.71
C ALA A 338 20.30 -11.35 12.61
N VAL A 339 19.01 -11.02 12.69
CA VAL A 339 18.49 -10.04 13.65
C VAL A 339 18.58 -10.67 15.05
N PRO A 340 19.25 -10.04 16.04
CA PRO A 340 19.21 -10.54 17.42
C PRO A 340 17.76 -10.54 17.91
N SER A 341 17.32 -11.67 18.47
CA SER A 341 16.02 -11.75 19.16
C SER A 341 15.97 -10.65 20.23
N PRO A 342 15.01 -9.70 20.18
CA PRO A 342 14.88 -8.71 21.22
C PRO A 342 14.41 -9.42 22.49
N TYR A 343 15.21 -9.31 23.55
CA TYR A 343 14.79 -9.59 24.91
C TYR A 343 13.45 -8.89 25.17
N LEU A 344 12.38 -9.66 25.34
CA LEU A 344 11.08 -9.14 25.75
C LEU A 344 11.19 -8.61 27.19
N PRO A 345 10.95 -7.31 27.47
CA PRO A 345 10.66 -6.90 28.83
C PRO A 345 9.25 -7.38 29.19
N THR A 346 9.13 -8.18 30.26
CA THR A 346 7.82 -8.59 30.79
C THR A 346 7.18 -7.42 31.52
N TRP A 347 6.26 -6.71 30.88
CA TRP A 347 5.45 -5.67 31.52
C TRP A 347 4.28 -6.29 32.28
N ASN A 348 4.16 -5.98 33.58
CA ASN A 348 3.04 -6.37 34.46
C ASN A 348 1.92 -5.31 34.37
N TRP A 349 0.70 -5.72 34.02
CA TRP A 349 -0.42 -4.86 33.62
C TRP A 349 -1.54 -4.73 34.67
N ASN A 350 -1.31 -5.12 35.92
CA ASN A 350 -2.36 -5.21 36.95
C ASN A 350 -2.78 -3.87 37.61
N GLY A 351 -2.73 -2.73 36.90
CA GLY A 351 -2.97 -1.42 37.52
C GLY A 351 -3.63 -0.34 36.67
N ILE A 352 -4.07 -0.64 35.45
CA ILE A 352 -4.69 0.38 34.57
C ILE A 352 -6.22 0.17 34.55
N THR A 353 -6.96 1.04 35.21
CA THR A 353 -8.42 1.15 35.05
C THR A 353 -8.74 2.11 33.91
N TRP A 354 -9.41 1.60 32.87
CA TRP A 354 -9.82 2.36 31.68
C TRP A 354 -11.17 3.06 31.86
N PRO A 355 -11.43 4.20 31.20
CA PRO A 355 -12.76 4.81 31.15
C PRO A 355 -13.77 3.93 30.38
N ASP A 356 -15.02 3.84 30.86
CA ASP A 356 -16.12 2.98 30.35
C ASP A 356 -16.41 3.04 28.83
N TRP A 357 -15.93 4.07 28.12
CA TRP A 357 -16.14 4.20 26.67
C TRP A 357 -15.13 3.43 25.82
N MET A 358 -14.08 2.86 26.43
CA MET A 358 -13.06 2.01 25.77
C MET A 358 -13.34 0.50 25.88
N GLU A 359 -14.40 0.07 26.57
CA GLU A 359 -14.82 -1.33 26.48
C GLU A 359 -15.34 -1.64 25.07
N SER A 360 -14.72 -2.64 24.43
CA SER A 360 -15.16 -3.16 23.16
C SER A 360 -16.63 -3.59 23.24
N ARG A 361 -17.53 -2.84 22.61
CA ARG A 361 -18.82 -3.41 22.22
C ARG A 361 -18.57 -4.36 21.07
N SER A 362 -18.21 -5.59 21.39
CA SER A 362 -18.25 -6.68 20.43
C SER A 362 -19.68 -6.79 19.90
N SER A 363 -19.84 -6.60 18.60
CA SER A 363 -21.08 -6.97 17.91
C SER A 363 -21.19 -8.50 17.98
N GLU A 364 -21.92 -9.01 18.96
CA GLU A 364 -22.44 -10.39 19.01
C GLU A 364 -23.42 -10.65 17.85
N LYS A 365 -22.92 -10.55 16.61
CA LYS A 365 -23.63 -11.09 15.45
C LYS A 365 -23.27 -12.55 15.34
N ASP A 366 -23.75 -13.30 16.31
CA ASP A 366 -23.78 -14.75 16.24
C ASP A 366 -24.85 -15.23 15.25
N ARG A 367 -24.72 -16.51 14.95
CA ARG A 367 -25.27 -17.27 13.82
C ARG A 367 -26.80 -17.30 13.82
N ALA A 368 -27.38 -17.94 12.82
CA ALA A 368 -28.81 -17.98 12.46
C ALA A 368 -29.81 -18.59 13.50
N THR A 369 -29.58 -18.43 14.80
CA THR A 369 -30.39 -19.01 15.88
C THR A 369 -30.84 -18.01 16.95
N ASP A 370 -30.66 -16.72 16.71
CA ASP A 370 -30.80 -15.64 17.70
C ASP A 370 -32.24 -15.26 18.13
N VAL A 371 -33.21 -16.13 17.87
CA VAL A 371 -34.54 -16.03 18.47
C VAL A 371 -34.63 -16.95 19.69
N PRO A 372 -35.29 -16.53 20.77
CA PRO A 372 -35.50 -17.40 21.93
C PRO A 372 -36.09 -18.75 21.50
N SER A 373 -35.55 -19.86 22.01
CA SER A 373 -35.98 -21.21 21.60
C SER A 373 -37.48 -21.43 21.80
N TRP A 374 -38.05 -20.82 22.85
CA TRP A 374 -39.49 -20.84 23.16
C TRP A 374 -40.34 -20.21 22.04
N SER A 375 -39.82 -19.23 21.29
CA SER A 375 -40.62 -18.53 20.29
C SER A 375 -40.93 -19.40 19.06
N ARG A 376 -40.23 -20.52 18.87
CA ARG A 376 -40.39 -21.43 17.73
C ARG A 376 -41.69 -22.23 17.77
N GLN A 377 -42.38 -22.28 18.91
CA GLN A 377 -43.65 -22.98 19.05
C GLN A 377 -44.85 -22.16 18.55
N TYR A 378 -44.65 -20.86 18.28
CA TYR A 378 -45.69 -19.96 17.79
C TYR A 378 -45.56 -19.78 16.30
N ALA A 379 -46.68 -19.90 15.57
CA ALA A 379 -46.73 -19.61 14.14
C ALA A 379 -47.33 -18.23 13.88
N ARG A 380 -46.91 -17.60 12.78
CA ARG A 380 -47.52 -16.35 12.30
C ARG A 380 -48.94 -16.62 11.77
N LYS A 381 -49.91 -15.82 12.21
CA LYS A 381 -51.29 -15.94 11.72
C LYS A 381 -51.40 -15.35 10.29
N SER A 382 -52.33 -15.88 9.50
CA SER A 382 -52.58 -15.37 8.14
C SER A 382 -52.97 -13.89 8.18
N GLY A 383 -52.29 -13.05 7.38
CA GLY A 383 -52.50 -11.60 7.35
C GLY A 383 -51.80 -10.79 8.46
N GLU A 384 -51.11 -11.44 9.40
CA GLU A 384 -50.41 -10.76 10.50
C GLU A 384 -49.06 -10.17 10.05
N THR A 385 -48.79 -8.91 10.38
CA THR A 385 -47.46 -8.30 10.12
C THR A 385 -46.41 -8.85 11.09
N CYS A 386 -45.12 -8.77 10.74
CA CYS A 386 -44.06 -9.26 11.63
C CYS A 386 -44.00 -8.50 12.97
N ASP A 387 -44.43 -7.25 13.01
CA ASP A 387 -44.53 -6.46 14.25
C ASP A 387 -45.68 -6.93 15.12
N GLN A 388 -46.84 -7.22 14.51
CA GLN A 388 -47.99 -7.80 15.21
C GLN A 388 -47.66 -9.19 15.75
N TYR A 389 -47.00 -10.02 14.94
CA TYR A 389 -46.52 -11.34 15.33
C TYR A 389 -45.57 -11.28 16.53
N ALA A 390 -44.51 -10.46 16.45
CA ALA A 390 -43.53 -10.34 17.53
C ALA A 390 -44.15 -9.81 18.83
N LYS A 391 -45.06 -8.83 18.72
CA LYS A 391 -45.79 -8.29 19.88
C LYS A 391 -46.70 -9.36 20.50
N ARG A 392 -47.50 -10.04 19.68
CA ARG A 392 -48.47 -11.02 20.14
C ARG A 392 -47.80 -12.18 20.87
N ILE A 393 -46.75 -12.78 20.31
CA ILE A 393 -46.14 -13.95 20.95
C ILE A 393 -45.40 -13.60 22.25
N LEU A 394 -44.89 -12.37 22.36
CA LEU A 394 -44.31 -11.87 23.61
C LEU A 394 -45.40 -11.64 24.68
N GLU A 395 -46.54 -11.09 24.29
CA GLU A 395 -47.69 -10.90 25.18
C GLU A 395 -48.34 -12.24 25.58
N GLU A 396 -48.41 -13.21 24.67
CA GLU A 396 -48.88 -14.58 24.93
C GLU A 396 -47.92 -15.36 25.84
N HIS A 397 -46.60 -15.10 25.77
CA HIS A 397 -45.61 -15.82 26.56
C HIS A 397 -45.38 -15.22 27.96
N TYR A 398 -45.25 -13.89 28.06
CA TYR A 398 -44.94 -13.22 29.32
C TYR A 398 -46.15 -12.54 29.99
N GLY A 399 -47.24 -12.32 29.24
CA GLY A 399 -48.37 -11.48 29.67
C GLY A 399 -48.23 -10.03 29.21
N CYS A 400 -49.36 -9.36 29.01
CA CYS A 400 -49.43 -8.01 28.43
C CYS A 400 -48.74 -6.92 29.28
N ASP A 401 -48.54 -7.17 30.58
CA ASP A 401 -47.94 -6.21 31.51
C ASP A 401 -46.47 -6.45 31.86
N ASP A 402 -45.87 -7.54 31.37
CA ASP A 402 -44.47 -7.83 31.63
C ASP A 402 -43.53 -6.84 30.89
N PRO A 403 -42.54 -6.24 31.58
CA PRO A 403 -41.58 -5.34 30.95
C PRO A 403 -40.85 -5.94 29.74
N ARG A 404 -40.64 -7.26 29.71
CA ARG A 404 -40.01 -7.97 28.58
C ARG A 404 -40.90 -8.00 27.34
N ALA A 405 -42.23 -8.10 27.52
CA ALA A 405 -43.17 -8.02 26.41
C ALA A 405 -43.25 -6.59 25.82
N LYS A 406 -43.03 -5.57 26.66
CA LYS A 406 -43.03 -4.15 26.28
C LYS A 406 -41.67 -3.63 25.79
N ALA A 407 -40.57 -4.35 26.04
CA ALA A 407 -39.22 -3.91 25.67
C ALA A 407 -39.04 -3.72 24.16
N ARG A 408 -38.53 -2.55 23.75
CA ARG A 408 -38.19 -2.20 22.36
C ARG A 408 -36.78 -1.62 22.30
N GLY A 409 -36.00 -2.00 21.30
CA GLY A 409 -34.61 -1.51 21.11
C GLY A 409 -33.66 -2.58 20.57
N PRO A 410 -32.43 -2.21 20.13
CA PRO A 410 -31.42 -3.15 19.64
C PRO A 410 -31.16 -4.26 20.67
N GLY A 411 -31.19 -5.53 20.25
CA GLY A 411 -30.98 -6.68 21.13
C GLY A 411 -32.21 -7.20 21.88
N SER A 412 -33.33 -6.45 21.93
CA SER A 412 -34.58 -6.91 22.55
C SER A 412 -35.14 -8.17 21.87
N GLU A 413 -35.84 -9.01 22.63
CA GLU A 413 -36.52 -10.21 22.10
C GLU A 413 -37.52 -9.84 21.00
N PHE A 414 -38.21 -8.71 21.13
CA PHE A 414 -39.07 -8.16 20.07
C PHE A 414 -38.29 -7.95 18.76
N SER A 415 -37.12 -7.31 18.82
CA SER A 415 -36.32 -7.03 17.62
C SER A 415 -35.73 -8.29 17.01
N LYS A 416 -35.41 -9.29 17.84
CA LYS A 416 -34.92 -10.61 17.40
C LYS A 416 -36.02 -11.39 16.66
N ILE A 417 -37.21 -11.48 17.26
CA ILE A 417 -38.37 -12.19 16.70
C ILE A 417 -38.87 -11.51 15.41
N LYS A 418 -39.00 -10.17 15.41
CA LYS A 418 -39.39 -9.40 14.22
C LYS A 418 -38.45 -9.65 13.04
N LYS A 419 -37.13 -9.53 13.25
CA LYS A 419 -36.13 -9.75 12.20
C LYS A 419 -36.13 -11.18 11.68
N HIS A 420 -36.42 -12.17 12.52
CA HIS A 420 -36.54 -13.56 12.10
C HIS A 420 -37.75 -13.77 11.17
N CYS A 421 -38.90 -13.19 11.52
CA CYS A 421 -40.10 -13.19 10.68
C CYS A 421 -39.86 -12.48 9.34
N GLU A 422 -39.21 -11.31 9.35
CA GLU A 422 -38.89 -10.55 8.12
C GLU A 422 -37.95 -11.31 7.16
N ARG A 423 -37.14 -12.23 7.69
CA ARG A 423 -36.22 -13.08 6.92
C ARG A 423 -36.86 -14.38 6.42
N GLY A 424 -38.17 -14.58 6.63
CA GLY A 424 -38.89 -15.76 6.18
C GLY A 424 -38.77 -16.98 7.09
N GLY A 425 -38.37 -16.79 8.36
CA GLY A 425 -38.52 -17.81 9.39
C GLY A 425 -40.00 -18.16 9.57
N LYS A 426 -40.32 -19.47 9.62
CA LYS A 426 -41.69 -19.98 9.74
C LYS A 426 -42.14 -20.08 11.17
#